data_AF-A0A9R1U158-F1
#
_entry.id   AF-A0A9R1U158-F1
#
_cell.length_a   1.000
_cell.length_b   1.000
_cell.length_c   1.000
_cell.angle_alpha   90.00
_cell.angle_beta   90.00
_cell.angle_gamma   90.00
#
_symmetry.space_group_name_H-M   'P 1'
#
loop_
_entity.id
_entity.type
_entity.pdbx_description
1 polymer ?
#
loop_
_entity_poly.entity_id
_entity_poly.type
_entity_poly.pdbx_seq_one_letter_code
_entity_poly.pdbx_strand_id
1 'polypeptide(L)'
;MTRVYKEEFRNSLVEIASHVVHIASPHDRVRIVEWCRRLAGISSDNINDAKKRNDYIQLLKIMVRGGQLRGIFRRSLPGEKIPPLGEAIGINLIEEVSKDLPRPGPIAPVISKKTLDGTAYIAINKIHDKGLLCYMAVTPDGTIDDSEDDDNSPIAVAKK
;
A
#
# COMPACT_ATOMS: atom_id res chain seq x y z
N MET A 1 4.78 -21.24 3.61
CA MET A 1 4.15 -19.89 3.56
C MET A 1 3.34 -19.66 2.28
N THR A 2 3.87 -19.90 1.08
CA THR A 2 3.14 -19.68 -0.20
C THR A 2 1.79 -20.41 -0.29
N ARG A 3 1.67 -21.63 0.23
CA ARG A 3 0.40 -22.38 0.30
C ARG A 3 -0.70 -21.64 1.09
N VAL A 4 -0.34 -21.05 2.24
CA VAL A 4 -1.27 -20.28 3.08
C VAL A 4 -1.84 -19.11 2.31
N TYR A 5 -0.98 -18.36 1.59
CA TYR A 5 -1.45 -17.24 0.77
C TYR A 5 -2.35 -17.68 -0.40
N LYS A 6 -2.11 -18.85 -1.01
CA LYS A 6 -3.00 -19.40 -2.04
C LYS A 6 -4.37 -19.75 -1.47
N GLU A 7 -4.43 -20.39 -0.31
CA GLU A 7 -5.68 -20.76 0.36
C GLU A 7 -6.47 -19.51 0.79
N GLU A 8 -5.80 -18.53 1.38
CA GLU A 8 -6.40 -17.24 1.78
C GLU A 8 -6.98 -16.48 0.58
N PHE A 9 -6.25 -16.43 -0.54
CA PHE A 9 -6.74 -15.81 -1.78
C PHE A 9 -8.00 -16.51 -2.29
N ARG A 10 -7.97 -17.85 -2.33
CA ARG A 10 -9.11 -18.66 -2.78
C ARG A 10 -10.34 -18.44 -1.90
N ASN A 11 -10.17 -18.44 -0.58
CA ASN A 11 -11.27 -18.23 0.36
C ASN A 11 -11.87 -16.82 0.18
N SER A 12 -11.03 -15.81 -0.06
CA SER A 12 -11.49 -14.45 -0.33
C SER A 12 -12.28 -14.35 -1.64
N LEU A 13 -11.86 -15.06 -2.70
CA LEU A 13 -12.62 -15.13 -3.95
C LEU A 13 -14.01 -15.76 -3.78
N VAL A 14 -14.11 -16.83 -3.00
CA VAL A 14 -15.40 -17.49 -2.71
C VAL A 14 -16.32 -16.55 -1.95
N GLU A 15 -15.81 -15.86 -0.93
CA GLU A 15 -16.57 -14.88 -0.16
C GLU A 15 -17.02 -13.69 -1.02
N ILE A 16 -16.15 -13.18 -1.92
CA ILE A 16 -16.54 -12.14 -2.86
C ILE A 16 -17.64 -12.62 -3.80
N ALA A 17 -17.53 -13.84 -4.35
CA ALA A 17 -18.50 -14.38 -5.28
C ALA A 17 -19.89 -14.55 -4.66
N SER A 18 -19.99 -14.91 -3.38
CA SER A 18 -21.28 -15.01 -2.68
C SER A 18 -21.92 -13.66 -2.40
N HIS A 19 -21.14 -12.58 -2.26
CA HIS A 19 -21.66 -11.26 -1.91
C HIS A 19 -21.85 -10.34 -3.13
N VAL A 20 -21.10 -10.52 -4.22
CA VAL A 20 -21.12 -9.62 -5.38
C VAL A 20 -22.50 -9.54 -6.04
N VAL A 21 -23.28 -10.63 -5.99
CA VAL A 21 -24.65 -10.69 -6.54
C VAL A 21 -25.61 -9.73 -5.84
N HIS A 22 -25.32 -9.35 -4.60
CA HIS A 22 -26.15 -8.46 -3.78
C HIS A 22 -25.78 -6.97 -3.97
N ILE A 23 -24.71 -6.66 -4.70
CA ILE A 23 -24.34 -5.28 -4.98
C ILE A 23 -25.31 -4.70 -6.00
N ALA A 24 -25.99 -3.61 -5.64
CA ALA A 24 -27.04 -3.00 -6.47
C ALA A 24 -26.53 -2.55 -7.84
N SER A 25 -25.35 -1.90 -7.88
CA SER A 25 -24.74 -1.33 -9.08
C SER A 25 -24.19 -2.42 -10.01
N PRO A 26 -24.75 -2.62 -11.22
CA PRO A 26 -24.24 -3.60 -12.18
C PRO A 26 -22.81 -3.31 -12.61
N HIS A 27 -22.47 -2.03 -12.72
CA HIS A 27 -21.14 -1.59 -13.10
C HIS A 27 -20.09 -1.91 -12.02
N ASP A 28 -20.44 -1.80 -10.74
CA ASP A 28 -19.53 -2.18 -9.67
C ASP A 28 -19.32 -3.70 -9.64
N ARG A 29 -20.37 -4.49 -9.90
CA ARG A 29 -20.25 -5.96 -10.04
C ARG A 29 -19.24 -6.34 -11.12
N VAL A 30 -19.31 -5.72 -12.29
CA VAL A 30 -18.37 -5.95 -13.40
C VAL A 30 -16.94 -5.63 -12.95
N ARG A 31 -16.73 -4.47 -12.33
CA ARG A 31 -15.40 -4.05 -11.86
C ARG A 31 -14.81 -4.99 -10.82
N ILE A 32 -15.61 -5.47 -9.89
CA ILE A 32 -15.17 -6.45 -8.89
C ILE A 32 -14.66 -7.71 -9.58
N VAL A 33 -15.38 -8.21 -10.59
CA VAL A 33 -14.97 -9.38 -11.37
C VAL A 33 -13.68 -9.11 -12.15
N GLU A 34 -13.55 -7.94 -12.77
CA GLU A 34 -12.32 -7.53 -13.47
C GLU A 34 -11.10 -7.52 -12.54
N TRP A 35 -11.27 -6.96 -11.33
CA TRP A 35 -10.22 -6.95 -10.31
C TRP A 35 -9.87 -8.35 -9.83
N CYS A 36 -10.86 -9.21 -9.53
CA CYS A 36 -10.63 -10.61 -9.18
C CYS A 36 -9.83 -11.33 -10.27
N ARG A 37 -10.20 -11.15 -11.54
CA ARG A 37 -9.48 -11.71 -12.69
C ARG A 37 -8.04 -11.20 -12.77
N ARG A 38 -7.85 -9.89 -12.57
CA ARG A 38 -6.54 -9.26 -12.61
C ARG A 38 -5.62 -9.79 -11.51
N LEU A 39 -6.13 -9.88 -10.28
CA LEU A 39 -5.40 -10.40 -9.13
C LEU A 39 -5.09 -11.89 -9.29
N ALA A 40 -6.00 -12.68 -9.88
CA ALA A 40 -5.75 -14.08 -10.20
C ALA A 40 -4.61 -14.28 -11.21
N GLY A 41 -4.35 -13.29 -12.07
CA GLY A 41 -3.22 -13.27 -13.01
C GLY A 41 -1.86 -13.00 -12.36
N ILE A 42 -1.81 -12.59 -11.09
CA ILE A 42 -0.54 -12.39 -10.36
C ILE A 42 0.00 -13.76 -9.92
N SER A 43 1.27 -14.04 -10.24
CA SER A 43 1.95 -15.28 -9.84
C SER A 43 1.93 -15.46 -8.32
N SER A 44 1.69 -16.71 -7.91
CA SER A 44 1.71 -17.13 -6.51
C SER A 44 3.01 -17.80 -6.08
N ASP A 45 4.01 -17.84 -6.97
CA ASP A 45 5.23 -18.60 -6.76
C ASP A 45 6.27 -17.76 -6.00
N ASN A 46 6.20 -16.45 -6.16
CA ASN A 46 6.94 -15.47 -5.37
C ASN A 46 6.11 -15.02 -4.16
N ILE A 47 6.73 -15.02 -2.97
CA ILE A 47 6.09 -14.58 -1.72
C ILE A 47 5.64 -13.12 -1.81
N ASN A 48 6.45 -12.24 -2.42
CA ASN A 48 6.11 -10.81 -2.50
C ASN A 48 4.87 -10.57 -3.37
N ASP A 49 4.76 -11.29 -4.49
CA ASP A 49 3.59 -11.20 -5.36
C ASP A 49 2.35 -11.86 -4.73
N ALA A 50 2.52 -12.97 -4.02
CA ALA A 50 1.45 -13.60 -3.26
C ALA A 50 0.90 -12.70 -2.14
N LYS A 51 1.79 -12.02 -1.39
CA LYS A 51 1.40 -11.05 -0.36
C LYS A 51 0.65 -9.87 -0.96
N LYS A 52 1.24 -9.22 -1.96
CA LYS A 52 0.63 -8.09 -2.67
C LYS A 52 -0.76 -8.47 -3.21
N ARG A 53 -0.91 -9.63 -3.83
CA ARG A 53 -2.22 -10.13 -4.29
C ARG A 53 -3.22 -10.26 -3.15
N ASN A 54 -2.79 -10.77 -2.00
CA ASN A 54 -3.65 -10.95 -0.84
C ASN A 54 -4.06 -9.63 -0.20
N ASP A 55 -3.16 -8.65 -0.11
CA ASP A 55 -3.50 -7.32 0.41
C ASP A 55 -4.67 -6.70 -0.38
N TYR A 56 -4.58 -6.77 -1.72
CA TYR A 56 -5.64 -6.25 -2.58
C TYR A 56 -6.95 -7.06 -2.48
N ILE A 57 -6.90 -8.39 -2.47
CA ILE A 57 -8.14 -9.18 -2.42
C ILE A 57 -8.86 -9.02 -1.07
N GLN A 58 -8.10 -8.86 0.02
CA GLN A 58 -8.68 -8.66 1.34
C GLN A 58 -9.38 -7.30 1.43
N LEU A 59 -8.77 -6.24 0.89
CA LEU A 59 -9.43 -4.94 0.83
C LEU A 59 -10.68 -4.97 -0.06
N LEU A 60 -10.61 -5.62 -1.23
CA LEU A 60 -11.75 -5.78 -2.12
C LEU A 60 -12.89 -6.51 -1.41
N LYS A 61 -12.58 -7.59 -0.70
CA LYS A 61 -13.54 -8.37 0.09
C LYS A 61 -14.27 -7.53 1.13
N ILE A 62 -13.55 -6.68 1.85
CA ILE A 62 -14.13 -5.74 2.83
C ILE A 62 -15.12 -4.79 2.13
N MET A 63 -14.74 -4.23 0.97
CA MET A 63 -15.63 -3.32 0.23
C MET A 63 -16.88 -4.03 -0.31
N VAL A 64 -16.73 -5.25 -0.81
CA VAL A 64 -17.84 -6.08 -1.31
C VAL A 64 -18.83 -6.38 -0.19
N ARG A 65 -18.35 -6.72 1.02
CA ARG A 65 -19.21 -6.89 2.20
C ARG A 65 -19.92 -5.60 2.61
N GLY A 66 -19.29 -4.45 2.41
CA GLY A 66 -19.90 -3.14 2.61
C GLY A 66 -20.91 -2.74 1.53
N GLY A 67 -21.07 -3.54 0.47
CA GLY A 67 -22.07 -3.33 -0.59
C GLY A 67 -21.73 -2.21 -1.59
N GLN A 68 -20.55 -1.58 -1.48
CA GLN A 68 -20.16 -0.48 -2.35
C GLN A 68 -18.67 -0.47 -2.66
N LEU A 69 -18.33 -0.26 -3.93
CA LEU A 69 -16.95 -0.15 -4.39
C LEU A 69 -16.42 1.28 -4.20
N ARG A 70 -15.21 1.41 -3.64
CA ARG A 70 -14.60 2.72 -3.32
C ARG A 70 -13.13 2.79 -3.74
N GLY A 71 -12.59 4.01 -3.75
CA GLY A 71 -11.17 4.31 -3.99
C GLY A 71 -10.61 3.67 -5.25
N ILE A 72 -9.47 2.98 -5.09
CA ILE A 72 -8.70 2.36 -6.18
C ILE A 72 -9.54 1.42 -7.06
N PHE A 73 -10.55 0.75 -6.51
CA PHE A 73 -11.35 -0.21 -7.27
C PHE A 73 -12.41 0.44 -8.16
N ARG A 74 -12.67 1.75 -8.00
CA ARG A 74 -13.54 2.52 -8.91
C ARG A 74 -12.86 2.87 -10.22
N ARG A 75 -11.59 2.58 -10.39
CA ARG A 75 -10.88 2.77 -11.66
C ARG A 75 -10.28 1.43 -12.08
N SER A 76 -10.22 1.21 -13.38
CA SER A 76 -9.39 0.12 -13.90
C SER A 76 -7.94 0.57 -13.78
N LEU A 77 -7.07 -0.29 -13.24
CA LEU A 77 -5.63 0.03 -13.14
C LEU A 77 -5.05 0.19 -14.55
N PRO A 78 -4.49 1.37 -14.89
CA PRO A 78 -3.74 1.52 -16.12
C PRO A 78 -2.36 0.87 -15.95
N GLY A 79 -2.08 -0.19 -16.70
CA GLY A 79 -0.74 -0.76 -16.83
C GLY A 79 -0.59 -2.25 -16.50
N GLU A 80 0.57 -2.80 -16.88
CA GLU A 80 0.87 -4.22 -16.74
C GLU A 80 1.20 -4.65 -15.31
N LYS A 81 1.75 -3.74 -14.49
CA LYS A 81 2.18 -4.05 -13.12
C LYS A 81 1.27 -3.40 -12.08
N ILE A 82 0.84 -4.20 -11.12
CA ILE A 82 0.10 -3.74 -9.94
C ILE A 82 1.11 -3.24 -8.90
N PRO A 83 1.04 -1.97 -8.47
CA PRO A 83 1.92 -1.44 -7.42
C PRO A 83 1.53 -2.00 -6.04
N PRO A 84 2.38 -1.87 -5.01
CA PRO A 84 2.00 -2.17 -3.63
C PRO A 84 0.71 -1.44 -3.23
N LEU A 85 -0.12 -2.06 -2.37
CA LEU A 85 -1.45 -1.53 -2.05
C LEU A 85 -1.39 -0.13 -1.43
N GLY A 86 -0.47 0.12 -0.51
CA GLY A 86 -0.29 1.43 0.12
C GLY A 86 0.04 2.54 -0.89
N GLU A 87 0.85 2.22 -1.90
CA GLU A 87 1.16 3.15 -3.00
C GLU A 87 -0.09 3.47 -3.83
N ALA A 88 -0.88 2.44 -4.19
CA ALA A 88 -2.11 2.64 -4.96
C ALA A 88 -3.14 3.49 -4.21
N ILE A 89 -3.32 3.27 -2.90
CA ILE A 89 -4.22 4.07 -2.07
C ILE A 89 -3.72 5.51 -1.99
N GLY A 90 -2.42 5.71 -1.76
CA GLY A 90 -1.83 7.05 -1.71
C GLY A 90 -2.00 7.81 -3.02
N ILE A 91 -1.75 7.16 -4.16
CA ILE A 91 -1.97 7.76 -5.50
C ILE A 91 -3.43 8.15 -5.66
N ASN A 92 -4.36 7.25 -5.32
CA ASN A 92 -5.79 7.52 -5.44
C ASN A 92 -6.25 8.67 -4.55
N LEU A 93 -5.75 8.77 -3.33
CA LEU A 93 -6.04 9.88 -2.42
C LEU A 93 -5.52 11.21 -2.96
N ILE A 94 -4.28 11.25 -3.47
CA ILE A 94 -3.70 12.46 -4.08
C ILE A 94 -4.52 12.88 -5.31
N GLU A 95 -4.94 11.94 -6.15
CA GLU A 95 -5.80 12.24 -7.29
C GLU A 95 -7.19 12.78 -6.90
N GLU A 96 -7.67 12.45 -5.70
CA GLU A 96 -8.93 12.98 -5.15
C GLU A 96 -8.75 14.35 -4.48
N VAL A 97 -7.60 14.61 -3.84
CA VAL A 97 -7.35 15.83 -3.06
C VAL A 97 -6.69 16.95 -3.87
N SER A 98 -5.58 16.68 -4.55
CA SER A 98 -4.87 17.68 -5.38
C SER A 98 -3.82 17.04 -6.29
N LYS A 99 -3.83 17.42 -7.57
CA LYS A 99 -2.85 16.97 -8.56
C LYS A 99 -1.44 17.53 -8.37
N ASP A 100 -1.30 18.55 -7.52
CA ASP A 100 -0.03 19.22 -7.27
C ASP A 100 0.80 18.54 -6.17
N LEU A 101 0.20 17.56 -5.47
CA LEU A 101 0.91 16.78 -4.47
C LEU A 101 1.84 15.76 -5.14
N PRO A 102 3.06 15.56 -4.60
CA PRO A 102 3.98 14.58 -5.14
C PRO A 102 3.37 13.19 -5.05
N ARG A 103 3.48 12.40 -6.14
CA ARG A 103 3.01 11.01 -6.13
C ARG A 103 3.73 10.23 -5.02
N PRO A 104 3.02 9.42 -4.23
CA PRO A 104 3.68 8.53 -3.30
C PRO A 104 4.43 7.51 -4.15
N GLY A 105 5.76 7.57 -4.12
CA GLY A 105 6.60 6.47 -4.57
C GLY A 105 6.68 5.41 -3.47
N PRO A 106 7.44 4.32 -3.68
CA PRO A 106 7.69 3.34 -2.65
C PRO A 106 8.15 4.06 -1.36
N ILE A 107 7.30 3.99 -0.32
CA ILE A 107 7.55 4.58 0.99
C ILE A 107 8.55 3.69 1.69
N ALA A 108 9.82 3.81 1.33
CA ALA A 108 10.92 3.36 2.15
C ALA A 108 12.17 4.15 1.73
N PRO A 109 12.95 4.73 2.66
CA PRO A 109 14.36 4.91 2.35
C PRO A 109 14.88 3.54 1.87
N VAL A 110 15.62 3.54 0.76
CA VAL A 110 16.28 2.35 0.19
C VAL A 110 17.05 1.62 1.29
N ILE A 111 17.60 2.37 2.25
CA ILE A 111 18.28 1.89 3.45
C ILE A 111 18.08 2.94 4.56
N SER A 112 17.62 2.54 5.74
CA SER A 112 17.80 3.31 6.98
C SER A 112 18.54 2.47 8.02
N LYS A 113 19.63 2.98 8.57
CA LYS A 113 20.40 2.33 9.64
C LYS A 113 20.71 3.33 10.74
N LYS A 114 20.54 2.88 11.98
CA LYS A 114 20.97 3.56 13.20
C LYS A 114 22.06 2.70 13.85
N THR A 115 23.08 3.32 14.44
CA THR A 115 24.05 2.60 15.27
C THR A 115 23.39 2.17 16.58
N LEU A 116 23.90 1.12 17.23
CA LEU A 116 23.32 0.54 18.46
C LEU A 116 23.26 1.55 19.62
N ASP A 117 24.22 2.46 19.65
CA ASP A 117 24.33 3.57 20.61
C ASP A 117 23.48 4.79 20.22
N GLY A 118 22.80 4.75 19.07
CA GLY A 118 21.96 5.83 18.56
C GLY A 118 22.72 7.11 18.18
N THR A 119 24.04 7.07 18.11
CA THR A 119 24.89 8.23 17.83
C THR A 119 24.95 8.59 16.35
N ALA A 120 24.69 7.62 15.47
CA ALA A 120 24.68 7.84 14.03
C ALA A 120 23.44 7.25 13.38
N TYR A 121 22.88 8.01 12.45
CA TYR A 121 21.75 7.63 11.62
C TYR A 121 22.07 7.93 10.16
N ILE A 122 21.79 6.96 9.28
CA ILE A 122 21.86 7.13 7.83
C ILE A 122 20.55 6.70 7.20
N ALA A 123 20.01 7.54 6.31
CA ALA A 123 18.90 7.21 5.44
C ALA A 123 19.22 7.58 4.00
N ILE A 124 18.95 6.64 3.08
CA ILE A 124 19.18 6.83 1.65
C ILE A 124 17.85 6.75 0.94
N ASN A 125 17.48 7.79 0.20
CA ASN A 125 16.29 7.80 -0.65
C ASN A 125 16.68 8.00 -2.11
N LYS A 126 16.08 7.25 -3.03
CA LYS A 126 16.35 7.41 -4.47
C LYS A 126 15.43 8.48 -5.03
N ILE A 127 16.01 9.53 -5.61
CA ILE A 127 15.25 10.52 -6.39
C ILE A 127 15.29 10.08 -7.85
N HIS A 128 14.12 9.75 -8.41
CA HIS A 128 14.01 9.34 -9.81
C HIS A 128 14.62 10.42 -10.73
N ASP A 129 15.47 9.98 -11.67
CA ASP A 129 16.17 10.80 -12.66
C ASP A 129 17.07 11.94 -12.11
N LYS A 130 17.29 11.98 -10.79
CA LYS A 130 18.10 13.02 -10.12
C LYS A 130 19.15 12.47 -9.17
N GLY A 131 19.17 11.15 -8.92
CA GLY A 131 20.21 10.47 -8.16
C GLY A 131 19.74 9.97 -6.79
N LEU A 132 20.59 10.12 -5.78
CA LEU A 132 20.33 9.67 -4.41
C LEU A 132 20.34 10.86 -3.46
N LEU A 133 19.39 10.87 -2.54
CA LEU A 133 19.34 11.76 -1.39
C LEU A 133 19.84 10.98 -0.18
N CYS A 134 20.98 11.40 0.35
CA CYS A 134 21.59 10.79 1.53
C CYS A 134 21.44 11.74 2.72
N TYR A 135 20.74 11.29 3.74
CA TYR A 135 20.69 11.95 5.04
C TYR A 135 21.61 11.21 6.00
N MET A 136 22.57 11.93 6.57
CA MET A 136 23.44 11.43 7.63
C MET A 136 23.37 12.40 8.80
N ALA A 137 23.07 11.88 9.98
CA ALA A 137 23.11 12.63 11.22
C ALA A 137 24.07 11.93 12.19
N VAL A 138 24.90 12.72 12.86
CA VAL A 138 25.79 12.25 13.92
C VAL A 138 25.58 13.15 15.11
N THR A 139 25.26 12.56 16.25
CA THR A 139 25.01 13.26 17.52
C THR A 139 25.88 12.64 18.60
N PRO A 140 26.66 13.46 19.33
CA PRO A 140 27.59 12.96 20.34
C PRO A 140 26.89 12.29 21.53
N ASP A 141 25.65 12.68 21.81
CA ASP A 141 24.90 12.22 23.00
C ASP A 141 23.92 11.07 22.69
N GLY A 142 23.88 10.60 21.44
CA GLY A 142 22.86 9.66 20.95
C GLY A 142 21.48 10.30 20.85
N THR A 143 20.68 9.89 19.87
CA THR A 143 19.24 10.23 19.88
C THR A 143 18.56 9.30 20.87
N ILE A 144 18.26 9.79 22.08
CA ILE A 144 17.42 9.11 23.07
C ILE A 144 16.03 8.93 22.45
N ASP A 145 15.66 7.70 22.11
CA ASP A 145 14.27 7.35 21.79
C ASP A 145 13.70 6.63 23.03
N ASP A 146 13.15 7.39 23.98
CA ASP A 146 12.26 6.87 25.04
C ASP A 146 10.82 6.73 24.51
N SER A 147 10.66 6.14 23.33
CA SER A 147 9.34 5.77 22.83
C SER A 147 9.43 4.40 22.17
N GLU A 148 8.97 3.42 22.95
CA GLU A 148 8.31 2.23 22.44
C GLU A 148 7.40 2.59 21.26
N ASP A 149 7.30 1.64 20.32
CA ASP A 149 6.38 1.66 19.20
C ASP A 149 5.06 2.37 19.53
N ASP A 150 4.79 3.52 18.90
CA ASP A 150 3.41 3.93 18.69
C ASP A 150 3.22 4.75 17.41
N ASP A 151 2.28 4.24 16.63
CA ASP A 151 1.74 4.72 15.37
C ASP A 151 0.82 5.93 15.64
N ASN A 152 1.25 7.18 15.41
CA ASN A 152 0.34 8.30 15.11
C ASN A 152 1.03 9.64 14.81
N SER A 153 0.91 10.12 13.57
CA SER A 153 0.92 11.56 13.26
C SER A 153 -0.34 12.24 13.86
N PRO A 154 -0.37 13.54 14.25
CA PRO A 154 -0.49 14.61 13.24
C PRO A 154 0.10 16.02 13.59
N ILE A 155 0.55 16.68 12.51
CA ILE A 155 0.25 18.06 12.07
C ILE A 155 0.31 19.20 13.10
N ALA A 156 1.28 20.10 12.87
CA ALA A 156 1.43 21.42 13.46
C ALA A 156 0.31 22.42 13.08
N VAL A 157 -0.04 23.30 14.04
CA VAL A 157 -0.58 24.66 13.86
C VAL A 157 -0.10 25.44 15.10
N ALA A 158 0.37 26.69 15.13
CA ALA A 158 0.30 27.81 14.21
C ALA A 158 1.43 28.82 14.50
N LYS A 159 1.73 29.60 13.46
CA LYS A 159 2.27 30.97 13.45
C LYS A 159 2.15 31.76 14.77
N LYS A 160 3.22 32.45 15.18
CA LYS A 160 3.44 33.87 14.84
C LYS A 160 4.87 34.30 15.13
#